data_AF-A0A5B7IRK7-F1
#
_entry.id   AF-A0A5B7IRK7-F1
#
_cell.length_a   1.000
_cell.length_b   1.000
_cell.length_c   1.000
_cell.angle_alpha   90.00
_cell.angle_beta   90.00
_cell.angle_gamma   90.00
#
_symmetry.space_group_name_H-M   'P 1'
#
loop_
_entity.id
_entity.type
_entity.pdbx_description
1 polymer ?
#
loop_
_entity_poly.entity_id
_entity_poly.type
_entity_poly.pdbx_seq_one_letter_code
_entity_poly.pdbx_strand_id
1 'polypeptide(L)'
;MVKQHGKPSACEYCNVIAAFIGNKCQRCTNSERKYGPPLSCDQCKQKCAFDRKDIDKKKVDGKLLCWLCTLSYKRALAKTKVTDPARHSHIKLGSRSGHHKDKER
;
A
#
# COMPACT_ATOMS: atom_id res chain seq x y z
N MET A 1 -20.65 9.25 10.90
CA MET A 1 -19.91 10.50 10.60
C MET A 1 -18.53 10.38 11.25
N VAL A 2 -17.46 10.17 10.48
CA VAL A 2 -16.09 9.93 11.01
C VAL A 2 -15.55 11.24 11.59
N LYS A 3 -15.91 11.54 12.85
CA LYS A 3 -15.66 12.82 13.54
C LYS A 3 -14.63 12.70 14.68
N GLN A 4 -13.73 11.72 14.64
CA GLN A 4 -12.89 11.43 15.82
C GLN A 4 -11.38 11.64 15.65
N HIS A 5 -10.88 11.94 14.45
CA HIS A 5 -9.46 12.21 14.27
C HIS A 5 -9.31 13.50 13.49
N GLY A 6 -8.61 14.48 14.07
CA GLY A 6 -8.35 15.79 13.46
C GLY A 6 -7.52 15.69 12.17
N LYS A 7 -6.96 16.82 11.71
CA LYS A 7 -6.10 16.83 10.52
C LYS A 7 -4.94 15.85 10.72
N PRO A 8 -4.76 14.83 9.86
CA PRO A 8 -3.63 13.91 9.97
C PRO A 8 -2.32 14.66 9.82
N SER A 9 -1.30 14.24 10.56
CA SER A 9 0.07 14.72 10.43
C SER A 9 0.87 13.87 9.45
N ALA A 10 2.04 14.37 9.05
CA ALA A 10 2.98 13.62 8.23
C ALA A 10 3.60 12.48 9.05
N CYS A 11 3.66 11.29 8.44
CA CYS A 11 4.31 10.13 9.04
C CYS A 11 5.83 10.27 9.02
N GLU A 12 6.49 10.11 10.16
CA GLU A 12 7.95 10.21 10.32
C GLU A 12 8.74 9.29 9.37
N TYR A 13 8.21 8.12 9.04
CA TYR A 13 8.93 7.15 8.21
C TYR A 13 8.70 7.37 6.72
N CYS A 14 7.44 7.61 6.31
CA CYS A 14 7.06 7.61 4.90
C CYS A 14 6.61 8.97 4.36
N ASN A 15 6.61 10.02 5.21
CA ASN A 15 6.19 11.40 4.92
C ASN A 15 4.78 11.58 4.34
N VAL A 16 3.97 10.53 4.31
CA VAL A 16 2.56 10.61 3.92
C VAL A 16 1.77 11.22 5.05
N ILE A 17 0.90 12.17 4.73
CA ILE A 17 -0.08 12.78 5.64
C ILE A 17 -1.15 11.74 5.97
N ALA A 18 -0.86 10.88 6.95
CA ALA A 18 -1.68 9.74 7.35
C ALA A 18 -1.42 9.30 8.80
N ALA A 19 -0.70 10.10 9.58
CA ALA A 19 -0.57 9.90 11.02
C ALA A 19 -1.74 10.60 11.72
N PHE A 20 -2.80 9.84 11.98
CA PHE A 20 -4.00 10.36 12.66
C PHE A 20 -3.84 10.39 14.18
N ILE A 21 -2.94 9.55 14.72
CA ILE A 21 -2.63 9.43 16.14
C ILE A 21 -1.11 9.30 16.25
N GLY A 22 -0.45 10.27 16.88
CA GLY A 22 1.02 10.33 17.01
C GLY A 22 1.73 10.81 15.74
N ASN A 23 2.95 10.30 15.53
CA ASN A 23 3.86 10.72 14.45
C ASN A 23 4.06 9.66 13.35
N LYS A 24 3.47 8.46 13.51
CA LYS A 24 3.57 7.35 12.56
C LYS A 24 2.21 7.00 12.01
N CYS A 25 2.13 6.77 10.70
CA CYS A 25 0.91 6.24 10.11
C CYS A 25 0.71 4.78 10.54
N GLN A 26 -0.55 4.34 10.61
CA GLN A 26 -0.91 2.98 11.03
C GLN A 26 -0.13 1.89 10.26
N ARG A 27 0.14 2.11 8.97
CA ARG A 27 0.90 1.18 8.14
C ARG A 27 2.35 1.01 8.62
N CYS A 28 3.03 2.12 8.91
CA CYS A 28 4.40 2.11 9.40
C CYS A 28 4.46 1.48 10.78
N THR A 29 3.54 1.84 11.69
CA THR A 29 3.42 1.24 13.02
C THR A 29 3.22 -0.27 12.97
N ASN A 30 2.30 -0.76 12.12
CA ASN A 30 2.05 -2.19 11.97
C ASN A 30 3.23 -2.95 11.37
N SER A 31 3.93 -2.32 10.41
CA SER A 31 5.10 -2.93 9.77
C SER A 31 6.26 -3.02 10.74
N GLU A 32 6.47 -1.99 11.55
CA GLU A 32 7.51 -1.96 12.56
C GLU A 32 7.31 -3.05 13.62
N ARG A 33 6.08 -3.21 14.12
CA ARG A 33 5.74 -4.28 15.07
C ARG A 33 5.97 -5.68 14.51
N LYS A 34 5.74 -5.88 13.21
CA LYS A 34 5.80 -7.20 12.56
C LYS A 34 7.20 -7.57 12.07
N TYR A 35 7.94 -6.60 11.54
CA TYR A 35 9.20 -6.82 10.82
C TYR A 35 10.41 -6.19 11.52
N GLY A 36 10.20 -5.39 12.55
CA GLY A 36 11.26 -4.68 13.26
C GLY A 36 11.50 -3.27 12.69
N PRO A 37 12.64 -2.65 13.03
CA PRO A 37 12.91 -1.25 12.73
C PRO A 37 12.88 -0.96 11.22
N PRO A 38 12.50 0.27 10.83
CA PRO A 38 12.52 0.66 9.43
C PRO A 38 13.96 0.77 8.90
N LEU A 39 14.11 0.38 7.65
CA LEU A 39 15.33 0.47 6.86
C LEU A 39 15.15 1.49 5.72
N SER A 40 16.27 1.91 5.12
CA SER A 40 16.27 2.82 3.99
C SER A 40 15.74 2.14 2.73
N CYS A 41 14.79 2.79 2.06
CA CYS A 41 14.25 2.35 0.77
C CYS A 41 15.25 2.63 -0.35
N ASP A 42 15.52 1.67 -1.23
CA ASP A 42 16.47 1.86 -2.33
C ASP A 42 16.02 2.88 -3.39
N GLN A 43 14.71 3.09 -3.53
CA GLN A 43 14.13 3.97 -4.55
C GLN A 43 13.93 5.41 -4.07
N CYS A 44 13.23 5.60 -2.95
CA CYS A 44 12.94 6.94 -2.43
C CYS A 44 13.90 7.39 -1.33
N LYS A 45 14.84 6.53 -0.91
CA LYS A 45 15.82 6.79 0.16
C LYS A 45 15.25 7.14 1.54
N GLN A 46 13.94 7.02 1.72
CA GLN A 46 13.26 7.23 3.00
C GLN A 46 13.42 6.02 3.93
N LYS A 47 13.47 6.24 5.25
CA LYS A 47 13.48 5.19 6.29
C LYS A 47 12.09 4.59 6.50
N CYS A 48 11.57 3.89 5.49
CA CYS A 48 10.26 3.23 5.55
C CYS A 48 10.19 1.89 4.80
N ALA A 49 11.34 1.33 4.45
CA ALA A 49 11.39 -0.06 4.00
C ALA A 49 11.44 -0.99 5.21
N PHE A 50 10.92 -2.20 5.07
CA PHE A 50 10.89 -3.19 6.13
C PHE A 50 11.29 -4.54 5.53
N ASP A 51 12.17 -5.28 6.20
CA ASP A 51 12.65 -6.57 5.70
C ASP A 51 11.59 -7.65 5.88
N ARG A 52 10.79 -7.85 4.84
CA ARG A 52 9.80 -8.92 4.75
C ARG A 52 10.54 -10.15 4.24
N LYS A 53 11.19 -10.87 5.16
CA LYS A 53 11.98 -12.08 4.89
C LYS A 53 11.41 -12.88 3.70
N ASP A 54 12.24 -12.97 2.67
CA ASP A 54 12.20 -13.79 1.44
C ASP A 54 11.05 -13.69 0.41
N ILE A 55 9.80 -13.43 0.75
CA ILE A 55 8.72 -13.54 -0.28
C ILE A 55 8.67 -12.36 -1.26
N ASP A 56 9.03 -11.15 -0.82
CA ASP A 56 9.03 -9.96 -1.69
C ASP A 56 10.41 -9.64 -2.29
N LYS A 57 11.54 -10.01 -1.64
CA LYS A 57 12.91 -9.72 -2.13
C LYS A 57 13.14 -10.29 -3.54
N LYS A 58 12.73 -11.53 -3.83
CA LYS A 58 12.82 -12.10 -5.18
C LYS A 58 11.93 -11.39 -6.22
N LYS A 59 10.84 -10.75 -5.79
CA LYS A 59 9.86 -10.11 -6.70
C LYS A 59 10.26 -8.69 -7.10
N VAL A 60 11.10 -8.02 -6.31
CA VAL A 60 11.58 -6.66 -6.58
C VAL A 60 13.07 -6.63 -6.91
N ASP A 61 13.57 -7.69 -7.57
CA ASP A 61 14.96 -7.73 -8.06
C ASP A 61 15.99 -7.62 -6.92
N GLY A 62 15.70 -8.21 -5.76
CA GLY A 62 16.55 -8.16 -4.57
C GLY A 62 16.55 -6.82 -3.83
N LYS A 63 15.86 -5.79 -4.33
CA LYS A 63 15.88 -4.44 -3.77
C LYS A 63 15.01 -4.31 -2.52
N LEU A 64 15.44 -3.49 -1.58
CA LEU A 64 14.70 -3.18 -0.36
C LEU A 64 13.81 -1.95 -0.58
N LEU A 65 12.53 -2.18 -0.87
CA LEU A 65 11.58 -1.13 -1.20
C LEU A 65 10.59 -0.87 -0.06
N CYS A 66 10.22 0.40 0.14
CA CYS A 66 9.07 0.75 0.96
C CYS A 66 7.78 0.30 0.29
N TRP A 67 6.70 0.20 1.06
CA TRP A 67 5.39 -0.26 0.55
C TRP A 67 4.90 0.48 -0.70
N LEU A 68 5.07 1.80 -0.74
CA LEU A 68 4.63 2.62 -1.89
C LEU A 68 5.48 2.35 -3.13
N CYS A 69 6.80 2.23 -2.97
CA CYS A 69 7.70 1.86 -4.05
C CYS A 69 7.43 0.44 -4.53
N THR A 70 7.18 -0.52 -3.63
CA THR A 70 6.78 -1.89 -4.00
C THR A 70 5.48 -1.91 -4.80
N LEU A 71 4.46 -1.15 -4.39
CA LEU A 71 3.21 -1.04 -5.14
C LEU A 71 3.42 -0.43 -6.52
N SER A 72 4.21 0.63 -6.61
CA SER A 72 4.53 1.31 -7.87
C SER A 72 5.30 0.39 -8.82
N TYR A 73 6.28 -0.35 -8.29
CA TYR A 73 7.04 -1.33 -9.04
C TYR A 73 6.16 -2.47 -9.56
N LYS A 74 5.29 -3.05 -8.71
CA LYS A 74 4.34 -4.09 -9.12
C LYS A 74 3.36 -3.58 -10.18
N ARG A 75 2.88 -2.34 -10.07
CA ARG A 75 2.04 -1.69 -11.10
C ARG A 75 2.78 -1.52 -12.42
N ALA A 76 4.05 -1.09 -12.39
CA ALA A 76 4.88 -0.97 -13.58
C ALA A 76 5.10 -2.33 -14.27
N LEU A 77 5.41 -3.37 -13.50
CA LEU A 77 5.58 -4.74 -14.03
C LEU A 77 4.27 -5.33 -14.58
N ALA A 78 3.11 -4.98 -14.03
CA ALA A 78 1.83 -5.42 -14.58
C ALA A 78 1.58 -4.79 -15.96
N LYS A 79 1.89 -3.50 -16.14
CA LYS A 79 1.73 -2.80 -17.43
C LYS A 79 2.55 -3.44 -18.55
N THR A 80 3.76 -3.94 -18.25
CA THR A 80 4.60 -4.63 -19.24
C THR A 80 4.16 -6.08 -19.50
N LYS A 81 3.33 -6.68 -18.65
CA LYS A 81 2.73 -8.02 -18.89
C LYS A 81 1.38 -7.98 -19.61
N VAL A 82 0.71 -6.83 -19.66
CA VAL A 82 -0.59 -6.66 -20.33
C VAL A 82 -0.42 -6.43 -21.85
N THR A 83 0.81 -6.28 -22.35
CA THR A 83 1.10 -6.26 -23.80
C THR A 83 1.05 -7.65 -24.44
N ASP A 84 0.59 -8.67 -23.72
CA ASP A 84 0.17 -9.95 -24.31
C ASP A 84 -1.35 -9.89 -24.58
N PRO A 85 -1.78 -9.72 -25.85
CA PRO A 85 -3.19 -9.54 -26.19
C PRO A 85 -4.08 -10.77 -25.90
N ALA A 86 -3.54 -11.88 -25.38
CA ALA A 86 -4.28 -13.13 -25.20
C ALA A 86 -5.00 -13.28 -23.84
N ARG A 87 -4.89 -12.32 -22.90
CA ARG A 87 -5.48 -12.46 -21.53
C ARG A 87 -6.63 -11.51 -21.20
N HIS A 88 -7.26 -10.89 -22.18
CA HIS A 88 -8.40 -9.98 -21.97
C HIS A 88 -9.73 -10.67 -21.63
N SER A 89 -9.73 -11.96 -21.26
CA SER A 89 -10.92 -12.67 -20.77
C SER A 89 -10.82 -12.97 -19.28
N HIS A 90 -11.78 -12.46 -18.51
CA HIS A 90 -12.01 -12.67 -17.07
C HIS A 90 -11.32 -11.72 -16.07
N ILE A 91 -11.71 -10.44 -16.11
CA ILE A 91 -11.81 -9.66 -14.87
C ILE A 91 -13.30 -9.42 -14.63
N LYS A 92 -13.95 -10.33 -13.88
CA LYS A 92 -15.25 -10.01 -13.29
C LYS A 92 -15.03 -8.87 -12.29
N LEU A 93 -15.48 -7.68 -12.67
CA LEU A 93 -15.55 -6.49 -11.83
C LEU A 93 -16.52 -6.77 -10.67
N GLY A 94 -15.97 -7.16 -9.51
CA GLY A 94 -16.69 -7.12 -8.23
C GLY A 94 -16.84 -5.67 -7.77
N SER A 95 -17.74 -4.92 -8.42
CA SER A 95 -18.10 -3.56 -8.05
C SER A 95 -18.88 -3.58 -6.74
N ARG A 96 -18.46 -2.77 -5.76
CA ARG A 96 -19.22 -2.54 -4.52
C ARG A 96 -20.38 -1.62 -4.86
N SER A 97 -21.61 -2.00 -4.53
CA SER A 97 -22.75 -1.07 -4.46
C SER A 97 -23.78 -1.62 -3.47
N GLY A 98 -23.95 -0.92 -2.36
CA GLY A 98 -25.13 -1.09 -1.51
C GLY A 98 -26.26 -0.23 -2.05
N HIS A 99 -27.49 -0.75 -2.05
CA HIS A 99 -28.75 -0.01 -1.95
C HIS A 99 -29.92 -1.02 -1.95
N HIS A 100 -30.65 -1.11 -0.84
CA HIS A 100 -32.08 -1.39 -0.91
C HIS A 100 -32.76 -0.52 0.15
N LYS A 101 -33.50 0.48 -0.34
CA LYS A 101 -34.39 1.33 0.44
C LYS A 101 -35.74 0.62 0.61
N ASP A 102 -36.37 0.99 1.71
CA ASP A 102 -37.73 0.75 2.18
C ASP A 102 -38.84 1.25 1.22
N LYS A 103 -40.04 0.65 1.35
CA LYS A 103 -41.42 1.14 1.05
C LYS A 103 -42.06 1.08 -0.37
N GLU A 104 -43.06 0.19 -0.47
CA GLU A 104 -44.51 0.43 -0.63
C GLU A 104 -45.04 1.22 -1.86
N ARG A 105 -45.73 0.51 -2.76
CA ARG A 105 -47.03 0.89 -3.35
C ARG A 105 -47.74 -0.33 -3.92
#